data_AF-A0A2N9XC92-F1
#
_entry.id   AF-A0A2N9XC92-F1
#
_cell.length_a   1.000
_cell.length_b   1.000
_cell.length_c   1.000
_cell.angle_alpha   90.00
_cell.angle_beta   90.00
_cell.angle_gamma   90.00
#
_symmetry.space_group_name_H-M   'P 1'
#
loop_
_entity.id
_entity.type
_entity.pdbx_description
1 polymer ?
#
loop_
_entity_poly.entity_id
_entity_poly.type
_entity_poly.pdbx_seq_one_letter_code
_entity_poly.pdbx_strand_id
1 'polypeptide(L)'
;MIEEPEDFEQKIYKKITDGDELSNDELREVISCFHVYEEIINSHRWFEDIRSIVLLNDKYYAIDWRRGLTKKQSISYKNQPYEVVKTVKVVVDWEPV
;
A
#
# COMPACT_ATOMS: atom_id res chain seq x y z
N MET A 1 -0.33 -22.49 14.84
CA MET A 1 1.02 -22.10 14.37
C MET A 1 0.86 -20.67 13.91
N ILE A 2 1.46 -19.73 14.64
CA ILE A 2 1.57 -18.34 14.19
C ILE A 2 2.84 -18.35 13.33
N GLU A 3 2.72 -18.09 12.02
CA GLU A 3 3.90 -17.86 11.19
C GLU A 3 4.63 -16.63 11.75
N GLU A 4 5.95 -16.70 11.92
CA GLU A 4 6.71 -15.53 12.38
C GLU A 4 6.66 -14.42 11.30
N PRO A 5 6.62 -13.14 11.69
CA PRO A 5 6.44 -12.04 10.73
C PRO A 5 7.53 -12.01 9.64
N GLU A 6 8.75 -12.47 9.95
CA GLU A 6 9.86 -12.59 9.00
C GLU A 6 9.60 -13.65 7.92
N ASP A 7 9.03 -14.80 8.28
CA ASP A 7 8.69 -15.86 7.31
C ASP A 7 7.61 -15.39 6.33
N PHE A 8 6.62 -14.64 6.84
CA PHE A 8 5.59 -14.03 6.02
C PHE A 8 6.16 -12.97 5.07
N GLU A 9 7.03 -12.09 5.58
CA GLU A 9 7.70 -11.06 4.78
C GLU A 9 8.49 -11.66 3.61
N GLN A 10 9.31 -12.68 3.86
CA GLN A 10 10.11 -13.34 2.82
C GLN A 10 9.24 -14.04 1.77
N LYS A 11 8.15 -14.67 2.19
CA LYS A 11 7.17 -15.29 1.29
C LYS A 11 6.53 -14.27 0.35
N ILE A 12 6.10 -13.13 0.88
CA ILE A 12 5.52 -12.04 0.07
C ILE A 12 6.56 -11.46 -0.87
N TYR A 13 7.76 -11.17 -0.36
CA TYR A 13 8.83 -10.60 -1.17
C TYR A 13 9.19 -11.49 -2.36
N LYS A 14 9.30 -12.80 -2.14
CA LYS A 14 9.56 -13.77 -3.20
C LYS A 14 8.49 -13.76 -4.29
N LYS A 15 7.21 -13.75 -3.92
CA LYS A 15 6.11 -13.66 -4.89
C LYS A 15 6.21 -12.41 -5.75
N ILE A 16 6.48 -11.25 -5.14
CA ILE A 16 6.66 -9.99 -5.85
C ILE A 16 7.82 -10.09 -6.85
N THR A 17 8.96 -10.66 -6.45
CA THR A 17 10.13 -10.81 -7.33
C THR A 17 9.92 -11.81 -8.46
N ASP A 18 9.13 -12.86 -8.21
CA ASP A 18 8.80 -13.90 -9.18
C ASP A 18 7.69 -13.43 -10.16
N GLY A 19 7.02 -12.30 -9.87
CA GLY A 19 5.94 -11.74 -10.67
C GLY A 19 4.57 -12.37 -10.39
N ASP A 20 4.42 -13.07 -9.27
CA ASP A 20 3.18 -13.67 -8.84
C ASP A 20 2.19 -12.63 -8.30
N GLU A 21 0.91 -12.77 -8.63
CA GLU A 21 -0.14 -11.92 -8.06
C GLU A 21 -0.37 -12.23 -6.57
N LEU A 22 -0.40 -11.19 -5.75
CA LEU A 22 -0.82 -11.30 -4.34
C LEU A 22 -2.35 -11.31 -4.25
N SER A 23 -2.86 -12.19 -3.39
CA SER A 23 -4.30 -12.22 -3.07
C SER A 23 -4.73 -10.99 -2.26
N ASN A 24 -6.03 -10.70 -2.25
CA ASN A 24 -6.60 -9.59 -1.47
C ASN A 24 -6.30 -9.70 0.02
N ASP A 25 -6.26 -10.91 0.56
CA ASP A 25 -5.99 -11.14 1.98
C ASP A 25 -4.50 -10.98 2.29
N GLU A 26 -3.61 -11.41 1.38
CA GLU A 26 -2.18 -11.12 1.48
C GLU A 26 -1.91 -9.61 1.43
N LEU A 27 -2.53 -8.88 0.50
CA LEU A 27 -2.39 -7.42 0.41
C LEU A 27 -2.87 -6.71 1.68
N ARG A 28 -3.98 -7.17 2.27
CA ARG A 28 -4.49 -6.63 3.55
C ARG A 28 -3.53 -6.89 4.69
N GLU A 29 -3.01 -8.12 4.78
CA GLU A 29 -2.04 -8.48 5.82
C GLU A 29 -0.74 -7.70 5.64
N VAL A 30 -0.27 -7.53 4.41
CA VAL A 30 0.92 -6.72 4.08
C VAL A 30 0.73 -5.27 4.52
N ILE A 31 -0.42 -4.66 4.23
CA ILE A 31 -0.76 -3.31 4.74
C ILE A 31 -0.79 -3.32 6.27
N SER A 32 -1.41 -4.33 6.90
CA SER A 32 -1.53 -4.40 8.36
C SER A 32 -0.18 -4.50 9.08
N CYS A 33 0.75 -5.27 8.54
CA CYS A 33 2.02 -5.59 9.19
C CYS A 33 3.16 -4.62 8.85
N PHE A 34 3.21 -4.11 7.62
CA PHE A 34 4.40 -3.43 7.07
C PHE A 34 4.15 -1.99 6.63
N HIS A 35 3.00 -1.40 6.99
CA HIS A 35 2.65 -0.03 6.66
C HIS A 35 3.60 1.00 7.28
N VAL A 36 4.03 1.96 6.46
CA VAL A 36 4.88 3.09 6.88
C VAL A 36 4.31 4.45 6.51
N TYR A 37 3.43 4.53 5.51
CA TYR A 37 2.81 5.79 5.10
C TYR A 37 1.48 5.55 4.39
N GLU A 38 0.54 6.46 4.56
CA GLU A 38 -0.75 6.46 3.87
C GLU A 38 -1.03 7.84 3.28
N GLU A 39 -1.53 7.86 2.06
CA GLU A 39 -2.13 9.05 1.45
C GLU A 39 -3.54 8.75 0.94
N ILE A 40 -4.43 9.73 1.10
CA ILE A 40 -5.73 9.75 0.42
C ILE A 40 -5.47 10.36 -0.96
N ILE A 41 -5.55 9.54 -2.01
CA ILE A 41 -5.41 10.01 -3.40
C ILE A 41 -6.63 10.84 -3.78
N ASN A 42 -7.82 10.30 -3.51
CA ASN A 42 -9.10 10.96 -3.77
C ASN A 42 -10.10 10.63 -2.66
N SER A 43 -10.89 11.63 -2.26
CA SER A 43 -12.01 11.43 -1.33
C SER A 43 -13.33 11.56 -2.11
N HIS A 44 -14.13 10.49 -2.11
CA HIS A 44 -15.45 10.47 -2.71
C HIS A 44 -16.52 10.37 -1.62
N ARG A 45 -17.78 10.57 -1.99
CA ARG A 45 -18.91 10.55 -1.03
C ARG A 45 -19.04 9.23 -0.25
N TRP A 46 -18.65 8.10 -0.84
CA TRP A 46 -18.90 6.75 -0.29
C TRP A 46 -17.64 5.92 -0.08
N PHE A 47 -16.50 6.39 -0.56
CA PHE A 47 -15.23 5.69 -0.45
C PHE A 47 -14.07 6.67 -0.63
N GLU A 48 -12.90 6.28 -0.16
CA GLU A 48 -11.65 6.97 -0.40
C GLU A 48 -10.73 6.04 -1.20
N ASP A 49 -10.08 6.58 -2.23
CA ASP A 49 -8.98 5.90 -2.90
C ASP A 49 -7.72 6.18 -2.06
N ILE A 50 -7.16 5.14 -1.46
CA ILE A 50 -6.02 5.19 -0.56
C ILE A 50 -4.80 4.59 -1.26
N ARG A 51 -3.64 5.19 -1.05
CA ARG A 51 -2.35 4.54 -1.29
C ARG A 51 -1.63 4.32 0.02
N SER A 52 -1.35 3.06 0.31
CA SER A 52 -0.50 2.66 1.42
C SER A 52 0.90 2.37 0.88
N ILE A 53 1.92 2.91 1.55
CA ILE A 53 3.31 2.56 1.33
C ILE A 53 3.72 1.58 2.42
N VAL A 54 4.28 0.46 2.01
CA VAL A 54 4.82 -0.58 2.90
C VAL A 54 6.32 -0.72 2.69
N LEU A 55 7.02 -1.13 3.74
CA LEU A 55 8.44 -1.47 3.70
C LEU A 55 8.58 -2.99 3.81
N LEU A 56 9.05 -3.63 2.74
CA LEU A 56 9.35 -5.06 2.72
C LEU A 56 10.84 -5.22 2.43
N ASN A 57 11.56 -5.88 3.33
CA ASN A 57 13.01 -5.84 3.43
C ASN A 57 13.49 -4.38 3.43
N ASP A 58 14.26 -3.98 2.42
CA ASP A 58 14.81 -2.63 2.27
C ASP A 58 14.16 -1.83 1.12
N LYS A 59 12.99 -2.26 0.66
CA LYS A 59 12.29 -1.67 -0.49
C LYS A 59 10.91 -1.18 -0.13
N TYR A 60 10.54 -0.04 -0.72
CA TYR A 60 9.21 0.52 -0.58
C TYR A 60 8.29 0.04 -1.70
N TYR A 61 7.08 -0.29 -1.34
CA TYR A 61 6.04 -0.70 -2.27
C TYR A 61 4.76 0.07 -2.01
N ALA A 62 4.08 0.47 -3.08
CA ALA A 62 2.76 1.09 -3.01
C ALA A 62 1.67 0.04 -3.25
N ILE A 63 0.60 0.15 -2.45
CA ILE A 63 -0.64 -0.62 -2.57
C ILE A 63 -1.81 0.37 -2.63
N ASP A 64 -2.46 0.45 -3.79
CA ASP A 64 -3.65 1.26 -4.00
C ASP A 64 -4.92 0.44 -3.68
N TRP A 65 -5.79 0.95 -2.81
CA TRP A 65 -7.01 0.27 -2.37
C TRP A 65 -8.15 1.24 -2.08
N ARG A 66 -9.38 0.74 -2.00
CA ARG A 66 -10.56 1.53 -1.66
C ARG A 66 -11.01 1.30 -0.23
N ARG A 67 -11.06 2.38 0.54
CA ARG A 67 -11.65 2.40 1.87
C ARG A 67 -13.12 2.78 1.75
N GLY A 68 -14.01 1.79 1.92
CA GLY A 68 -15.45 2.06 1.95
C GLY A 68 -15.84 2.83 3.22
N LEU A 69 -16.54 3.95 3.06
CA LEU A 69 -17.12 4.72 4.17
C LEU A 69 -18.49 4.16 4.59
N THR A 70 -19.09 3.33 3.74
CA THR A 70 -20.31 2.55 3.98
C THR A 70 -20.10 1.09 3.56
N LYS A 71 -20.73 0.13 4.25
CA LYS A 71 -20.40 -1.31 4.14
C LYS A 71 -20.54 -1.86 2.71
N LYS A 72 -19.51 -2.63 2.32
CA LYS A 72 -19.34 -3.48 1.11
C LYS A 72 -19.12 -2.73 -0.21
N GLN A 73 -17.84 -2.57 -0.56
CA GLN A 73 -17.43 -2.26 -1.94
C GLN A 73 -16.26 -3.17 -2.31
N SER A 74 -16.27 -3.64 -3.56
CA SER A 74 -15.29 -4.57 -4.13
C SER A 74 -13.94 -3.89 -4.28
N ILE A 75 -12.87 -4.61 -3.95
CA ILE A 75 -11.52 -4.13 -4.14
C ILE A 75 -11.01 -4.66 -5.48
N SER A 76 -10.53 -3.77 -6.35
CA SER A 76 -9.88 -4.13 -7.62
C SER A 76 -8.42 -3.72 -7.54
N TYR A 77 -7.52 -4.69 -7.63
CA TYR A 77 -6.09 -4.46 -7.73
C TYR A 77 -5.67 -4.82 -9.15
N LYS A 78 -4.94 -3.92 -9.83
CA LYS A 78 -4.30 -4.24 -11.10
C LYS A 78 -2.84 -3.83 -10.97
N ASN A 79 -1.92 -4.80 -11.09
CA ASN A 79 -0.48 -4.62 -10.98
C ASN A 79 -0.02 -4.07 -9.60
N GLN A 80 -0.42 -4.74 -8.52
CA GLN A 80 -0.11 -4.34 -7.14
C GLN A 80 0.54 -5.53 -6.40
N PRO A 81 1.50 -5.30 -5.49
CA PRO A 81 2.14 -4.02 -5.22
C PRO A 81 3.13 -3.60 -6.33
N TYR A 82 3.48 -2.31 -6.39
CA TYR A 82 4.55 -1.81 -7.27
C TYR A 82 5.63 -1.07 -6.46
N GLU A 83 6.90 -1.27 -6.85
CA GLU A 83 8.06 -0.66 -6.17
C GLU A 83 8.06 0.86 -6.36
N VAL A 84 8.38 1.60 -5.30
CA VAL A 84 8.45 3.07 -5.27
C VAL A 84 9.70 3.56 -4.55
N VAL A 85 10.10 4.80 -4.82
CA VAL A 85 11.25 5.44 -4.16
C VAL A 85 10.80 6.73 -3.50
N LYS A 86 11.22 6.95 -2.25
CA LYS A 86 10.96 8.18 -1.51
C LYS A 86 11.83 9.31 -2.06
N THR A 87 11.21 10.36 -2.61
CA THR A 87 11.91 11.57 -3.07
C THR A 87 11.42 12.79 -2.30
N VAL A 88 12.34 13.63 -1.80
CA VAL A 88 12.00 14.90 -1.15
C VAL A 88 11.91 16.00 -2.19
N LYS A 89 10.80 16.74 -2.21
CA LYS A 89 10.63 17.97 -3.02
C LYS A 89 10.50 19.17 -2.07
N VAL A 90 11.28 20.21 -2.32
CA VAL A 90 11.17 21.50 -1.60
C VAL A 90 10.31 22.43 -2.45
N VAL A 91 9.23 22.96 -1.88
CA VAL A 91 8.34 23.93 -2.52
C VAL A 91 8.50 25.27 -1.81
N VAL A 92 8.77 26.33 -2.57
CA VAL A 92 8.82 27.72 -2.09
C VAL A 92 7.57 28.42 -2.59
N ASP A 93 6.79 29.01 -1.69
CA ASP A 93 5.54 29.69 -2.02
C ASP A 93 5.50 31.11 -1.43
N TRP A 94 4.67 31.97 -2.00
CA TRP A 94 4.51 33.37 -1.59
C TRP A 94 3.07 33.61 -1.14
N GLU A 95 2.90 34.05 0.11
CA GLU A 95 1.58 34.43 0.64
C GLU A 95 1.38 35.96 0.58
N PRO A 96 0.13 36.43 0.35
CA PRO A 96 -0.18 37.85 0.43
C PRO A 96 0.00 38.36 1.88
N VAL A 97 0.47 39.60 2.01
CA VAL A 97 0.65 40.30 3.30
C VAL A 97 -0.67 40.88 3.80
#